data_AF-A0A3M0WRP7-F1
#
_entry.id   AF-A0A3M0WRP7-F1
#
_cell.length_a   1.000
_cell.length_b   1.000
_cell.length_c   1.000
_cell.angle_alpha   90.00
_cell.angle_beta   90.00
_cell.angle_gamma   90.00
#
_symmetry.space_group_name_H-M   'P 1'
#
loop_
_entity.id
_entity.type
_entity.pdbx_description
1 polymer ?
#
loop_
_entity_poly.entity_id
_entity_poly.type
_entity_poly.pdbx_seq_one_letter_code
_entity_poly.pdbx_strand_id
1 'polypeptide(L)'
;MEVKTLQEYLKNIGKTYADLKIDMASGALTRVKVSLVLREIIKKENITIDSKEIDAELDKIAQNYEDKEIKKQVYSPEYRHYIEQQMKNKKALDLLKEKMVK
;
A
#
# COMPACT_ATOMS: atom_id res chain seq x y z
N MET A 1 -10.96 8.71 24.88
CA MET A 1 -11.42 7.40 24.36
C MET A 1 -10.60 6.34 25.03
N GLU A 2 -11.24 5.39 25.69
CA GLU A 2 -10.58 4.24 26.30
C GLU A 2 -10.04 3.35 25.16
N VAL A 3 -8.72 3.22 25.07
CA VAL A 3 -8.07 2.37 24.06
C VAL A 3 -8.22 0.93 24.53
N LYS A 4 -9.25 0.23 24.05
CA LYS A 4 -9.40 -1.21 24.28
C LYS A 4 -8.26 -1.96 23.60
N THR A 5 -7.64 -2.88 24.32
CA THR A 5 -6.65 -3.77 23.73
C THR A 5 -7.32 -4.67 22.70
N LEU A 6 -6.55 -5.15 21.71
CA LEU A 6 -7.07 -6.08 20.69
C LEU A 6 -7.69 -7.33 21.35
N GLN A 7 -7.11 -7.81 22.44
CA GLN A 7 -7.63 -8.96 23.19
C GLN A 7 -9.01 -8.69 23.81
N GLU A 8 -9.22 -7.51 24.39
CA GLU A 8 -10.53 -7.12 24.95
C GLU A 8 -11.57 -6.92 23.85
N TYR A 9 -11.17 -6.35 22.71
CA TYR A 9 -12.04 -6.24 21.54
C TYR A 9 -12.51 -7.62 21.05
N LEU A 10 -11.58 -8.55 20.86
CA LEU A 10 -11.87 -9.92 20.42
C LEU A 10 -12.79 -10.64 21.42
N LYS A 11 -12.52 -10.49 22.72
CA LYS A 11 -13.39 -11.02 23.78
C LYS A 11 -14.82 -10.46 23.69
N ASN A 12 -14.97 -9.14 23.48
CA ASN A 12 -16.28 -8.50 23.38
C ASN A 12 -17.10 -8.97 22.18
N ILE A 13 -16.45 -9.35 21.07
CA ILE A 13 -17.11 -9.89 19.88
C ILE A 13 -17.16 -11.42 19.86
N GLY A 14 -16.77 -12.08 20.96
CA GLY A 14 -16.79 -13.54 21.08
C GLY A 14 -15.81 -14.27 20.16
N LYS A 15 -14.72 -13.62 19.73
CA LYS A 15 -13.70 -14.21 18.85
C LYS A 15 -12.37 -14.43 19.57
N THR A 16 -11.60 -15.38 19.08
CA THR A 16 -10.19 -15.59 19.46
C THR A 16 -9.25 -14.98 18.42
N TYR A 17 -7.95 -14.94 18.74
CA TYR A 17 -6.92 -14.60 17.77
C TYR A 17 -6.85 -15.61 16.61
N ALA A 18 -7.21 -16.89 16.84
CA ALA A 18 -7.23 -17.89 15.78
C ALA A 18 -8.37 -17.60 14.79
N ASP A 19 -9.55 -17.25 15.29
CA ASP A 19 -10.69 -16.86 14.45
C ASP A 19 -10.37 -15.63 13.60
N LEU A 20 -9.73 -14.62 14.21
CA LEU A 20 -9.26 -13.44 13.48
C LEU A 20 -8.31 -13.81 12.33
N LYS A 21 -7.37 -14.73 12.56
CA LYS A 21 -6.45 -15.20 11.50
C LYS A 21 -7.20 -15.92 10.37
N ILE A 22 -8.17 -16.76 10.70
CA ILE A 22 -8.98 -17.48 9.72
C ILE A 22 -9.80 -16.48 8.88
N ASP A 23 -10.44 -15.51 9.52
CA ASP A 23 -11.22 -14.46 8.85
C ASP A 23 -10.35 -13.64 7.89
N MET A 24 -9.10 -13.36 8.27
CA MET A 24 -8.16 -12.59 7.46
C MET A 24 -7.50 -13.41 6.34
N ALA A 25 -7.51 -14.75 6.43
CA ALA A 25 -6.70 -15.62 5.58
C ALA A 25 -7.08 -15.50 4.09
N SER A 26 -8.38 -15.51 3.78
CA SER A 26 -8.87 -15.40 2.40
C SER A 26 -8.46 -14.08 1.75
N GLY A 27 -8.67 -12.97 2.46
CA GLY A 27 -8.27 -11.64 2.00
C GLY A 27 -6.76 -11.49 1.87
N ALA A 28 -5.99 -12.05 2.81
CA ALA A 28 -4.53 -12.05 2.75
C ALA A 28 -4.01 -12.83 1.52
N LEU A 29 -4.57 -14.01 1.26
CA LEU A 29 -4.23 -14.82 0.10
C LEU A 29 -4.51 -14.05 -1.21
N THR A 30 -5.67 -13.40 -1.31
CA THR A 30 -6.00 -12.56 -2.47
C THR A 30 -5.01 -11.42 -2.65
N ARG A 31 -4.65 -10.70 -1.57
CA ARG A 31 -3.66 -9.62 -1.63
C ARG A 31 -2.29 -10.11 -2.12
N VAL A 32 -1.84 -11.28 -1.65
CA VAL A 32 -0.57 -11.88 -2.12
C VAL A 32 -0.65 -12.16 -3.61
N LYS A 33 -1.71 -12.85 -4.07
CA LYS A 33 -1.90 -13.17 -5.48
C LYS A 33 -1.91 -11.92 -6.37
N VAL A 34 -2.70 -10.90 -5.99
CA VAL A 34 -2.76 -9.62 -6.71
C VAL A 34 -1.39 -8.94 -6.78
N SER A 35 -0.65 -8.93 -5.66
CA SER A 35 0.70 -8.31 -5.63
C SER A 35 1.70 -9.01 -6.55
N LEU A 36 1.60 -10.34 -6.69
CA LEU A 36 2.44 -11.12 -7.60
C LEU A 36 2.07 -10.85 -9.05
N VAL A 37 0.77 -10.82 -9.36
CA VAL A 37 0.27 -10.53 -10.72
C VAL A 37 0.65 -9.12 -11.16
N LEU A 38 0.42 -8.10 -10.31
CA LEU A 38 0.80 -6.72 -10.63
C LEU A 38 2.30 -6.56 -10.86
N ARG A 39 3.13 -7.21 -10.02
CA ARG A 39 4.59 -7.19 -10.18
C ARG A 39 5.01 -7.77 -11.53
N GLU A 40 4.37 -8.86 -11.96
CA GLU A 40 4.68 -9.47 -13.25
C GLU A 40 4.25 -8.60 -14.43
N ILE A 41 3.09 -7.92 -14.31
CA ILE A 41 2.63 -6.95 -15.31
C ILE A 41 3.60 -5.76 -15.41
N ILE A 42 4.00 -5.18 -14.28
CA ILE A 42 4.97 -4.08 -14.22
C ILE A 42 6.26 -4.45 -14.96
N LYS A 43 6.76 -5.68 -14.77
CA LYS A 43 7.95 -6.17 -15.48
C LYS A 43 7.71 -6.33 -16.98
N LYS A 44 6.63 -7.01 -17.38
CA LYS A 44 6.33 -7.32 -18.78
C LYS A 44 6.08 -6.08 -19.63
N GLU A 45 5.37 -5.10 -19.06
CA GLU A 45 5.02 -3.85 -19.73
C GLU A 45 6.08 -2.75 -19.53
N ASN A 46 7.20 -3.10 -18.86
CA ASN A 46 8.31 -2.19 -18.54
C ASN A 46 7.85 -0.87 -17.89
N ILE A 47 6.97 -0.98 -16.89
CA ILE A 47 6.39 0.18 -16.22
C ILE A 47 7.45 0.84 -15.32
N THR A 48 7.87 2.02 -15.73
CA THR A 48 8.76 2.90 -14.97
C THR A 48 8.04 4.19 -14.57
N ILE A 49 8.57 4.83 -13.53
CA ILE A 49 8.16 6.14 -13.03
C ILE A 49 9.40 7.02 -13.08
N ASP A 50 9.28 8.22 -13.63
CA ASP A 50 10.39 9.17 -13.65
C ASP A 50 10.74 9.63 -12.23
N SER A 51 12.03 9.84 -11.95
CA SER A 51 12.48 10.29 -10.63
C SER A 51 11.79 11.60 -10.20
N LYS A 52 11.55 12.52 -11.15
CA LYS A 52 10.89 13.80 -10.88
C LYS A 52 9.42 13.64 -10.50
N GLU A 53 8.74 12.62 -11.04
CA GLU A 53 7.36 12.30 -10.65
C GLU A 53 7.32 11.79 -9.20
N ILE A 54 8.32 10.99 -8.81
CA ILE A 54 8.45 10.51 -7.43
C ILE A 54 8.75 11.69 -6.50
N ASP A 55 9.67 12.58 -6.88
CA ASP A 55 10.00 13.78 -6.10
C ASP A 55 8.76 14.66 -5.87
N ALA A 56 8.00 14.93 -6.93
CA ALA A 56 6.78 15.72 -6.84
C ALA A 56 5.72 15.09 -5.94
N GLU A 57 5.59 13.76 -5.93
CA GLU A 57 4.65 13.07 -5.05
C GLU A 57 5.11 13.10 -3.59
N LEU A 58 6.41 12.93 -3.34
CA LEU A 58 6.98 13.08 -1.99
C LEU A 58 6.79 14.49 -1.44
N ASP A 59 6.97 15.52 -2.27
CA ASP A 59 6.75 16.92 -1.88
C ASP A 59 5.28 17.16 -1.49
N LYS A 60 4.32 16.65 -2.28
CA LYS A 60 2.90 16.73 -1.92
C LYS A 60 2.60 16.04 -0.60
N ILE A 61 3.18 14.86 -0.36
CA ILE A 61 2.99 14.13 0.89
C ILE A 61 3.58 14.94 2.05
N ALA A 62 4.80 15.47 1.90
CA ALA A 62 5.49 16.26 2.92
C ALA A 62 4.74 17.56 3.26
N GLN A 63 4.03 18.17 2.30
CA GLN A 63 3.19 19.35 2.54
C GLN A 63 2.04 19.10 3.52
N ASN A 64 1.56 17.85 3.66
CA ASN A 64 0.50 17.51 4.59
C ASN A 64 0.95 17.41 6.06
N TYR A 65 2.25 17.54 6.31
CA TYR A 65 2.83 17.47 7.64
C TYR A 65 3.46 18.81 8.02
N GLU A 66 3.32 19.25 9.26
CA GLU A 66 4.03 20.41 9.79
C GLU A 66 5.32 20.00 10.51
N ASP A 67 5.33 18.81 11.09
CA ASP A 67 6.44 18.23 11.84
C ASP A 67 7.66 17.94 10.94
N LYS A 68 8.83 18.43 11.36
CA LYS A 68 10.09 18.30 10.61
C LYS A 68 10.63 16.87 10.58
N GLU A 69 10.44 16.09 11.63
CA GLU A 69 10.90 14.70 11.69
C GLU A 69 10.04 13.81 10.79
N ILE A 70 8.73 14.06 10.74
CA ILE A 70 7.85 13.35 9.79
C ILE A 70 8.23 13.68 8.35
N LYS A 71 8.52 14.96 8.04
CA LYS A 71 9.02 15.33 6.70
C LYS A 71 10.31 14.61 6.34
N LYS A 72 11.27 14.51 7.25
CA LYS A 72 12.52 13.76 7.01
C LYS A 72 12.23 12.29 6.68
N GLN A 73 11.28 11.66 7.37
CA GLN A 73 10.87 10.28 7.07
C GLN A 73 10.25 10.15 5.68
N VAL A 74 9.43 11.13 5.24
CA VAL A 74 8.88 11.15 3.88
C VAL A 74 9.99 11.16 2.83
N TYR A 75 11.07 11.90 3.05
CA TYR A 75 12.21 11.93 2.12
C TYR A 75 13.22 10.78 2.30
N SER A 76 12.94 9.79 3.18
CA SER A 76 13.83 8.64 3.37
C SER A 76 13.90 7.77 2.11
N PRO A 77 15.05 7.11 1.84
CA PRO A 77 15.18 6.17 0.72
C PRO A 77 14.14 5.05 0.76
N GLU A 78 13.81 4.55 1.95
CA GLU A 78 12.84 3.48 2.16
C GLU A 78 11.43 3.94 1.79
N TYR A 79 11.04 5.14 2.23
CA TYR A 79 9.73 5.70 1.90
C TYR A 79 9.63 6.07 0.42
N ARG A 80 10.70 6.62 -0.17
CA ARG A 80 10.79 6.86 -1.62
C ARG A 80 10.54 5.58 -2.41
N HIS A 81 11.21 4.49 -2.05
CA HIS A 81 11.01 3.21 -2.72
C HIS A 81 9.57 2.70 -2.56
N TYR A 82 8.99 2.85 -1.37
CA TYR A 82 7.59 2.51 -1.15
C TYR A 82 6.63 3.29 -2.06
N ILE A 83 6.81 4.62 -2.17
CA ILE A 83 6.00 5.46 -3.05
C ILE A 83 6.19 5.09 -4.53
N GLU A 84 7.43 4.84 -4.96
CA GLU A 84 7.71 4.36 -6.31
C GLU A 84 6.92 3.07 -6.63
N GLN A 85 6.94 2.08 -5.73
CA GLN A 85 6.19 0.83 -5.94
C GLN A 85 4.68 1.07 -5.99
N GLN A 86 4.15 1.97 -5.17
CA GLN A 86 2.73 2.31 -5.20
C GLN A 86 2.32 3.01 -6.51
N MET A 87 3.15 3.93 -7.00
CA MET A 87 2.93 4.59 -8.29
C MET A 87 2.98 3.59 -9.45
N LYS A 88 3.92 2.64 -9.44
CA LYS A 88 3.98 1.56 -10.44
C LYS A 88 2.73 0.67 -10.40
N ASN A 89 2.27 0.28 -9.21
CA ASN A 89 1.04 -0.49 -9.05
C ASN A 89 -0.18 0.24 -9.59
N LYS A 90 -0.30 1.56 -9.32
CA LYS A 90 -1.38 2.39 -9.85
C LYS A 90 -1.35 2.43 -11.38
N LYS A 91 -0.17 2.70 -11.97
CA LYS A 91 0.01 2.74 -13.43
C LYS A 91 -0.30 1.39 -14.09
N ALA A 92 0.05 0.27 -13.45
CA ALA A 92 -0.31 -1.06 -13.91
C ALA A 92 -1.83 -1.29 -13.89
N LEU A 93 -2.53 -0.83 -12.84
CA LEU A 93 -3.98 -0.94 -12.75
C LEU A 93 -4.69 -0.07 -13.79
N ASP A 94 -4.19 1.15 -14.05
CA ASP A 94 -4.77 2.04 -15.05
C ASP A 94 -4.60 1.46 -16.46
N LEU A 95 -3.43 0.90 -16.78
CA LEU A 95 -3.21 0.14 -18.02
C LEU A 95 -4.19 -1.03 -18.18
N LEU A 96 -4.46 -1.78 -17.10
CA LEU A 96 -5.43 -2.88 -17.14
C LEU A 96 -6.85 -2.37 -17.41
N LYS A 97 -7.28 -1.27 -16.77
CA LYS A 97 -8.60 -0.68 -17.01
C LYS A 97 -8.77 -0.27 -18.46
N GLU A 98 -7.77 0.41 -19.03
CA GLU A 98 -7.78 0.84 -20.44
C GLU A 98 -7.88 -0.35 -21.40
N LYS A 99 -7.24 -1.48 -21.10
CA LYS A 99 -7.32 -2.70 -21.93
C LYS A 99 -8.62 -3.48 -21.74
N MET A 100 -9.25 -3.40 -20.57
CA MET A 100 -10.46 -4.17 -20.22
C MET A 100 -11.76 -3.45 -20.60
N VAL A 101 -11.77 -2.11 -20.58
CA VAL A 101 -12.92 -1.30 -21.01
C VAL A 101 -12.77 -1.02 -22.50
N LYS A 102 -13.49 -1.79 -23.33
CA LYS A 102 -13.68 -1.55 -24.76
C LYS A 102 -14.93 -0.73 -25.01
#